data_AF-A0A6C0K064-F1
#
_entry.id   AF-A0A6C0K064-F1
#
_cell.length_a   1.000
_cell.length_b   1.000
_cell.length_c   1.000
_cell.angle_alpha   90.00
_cell.angle_beta   90.00
_cell.angle_gamma   90.00
#
_symmetry.space_group_name_H-M   'P 1'
#
loop_
_entity.id
_entity.type
_entity.pdbx_description
1 polymer ?
#
loop_
_entity_poly.entity_id
_entity_poly.type
_entity_poly.pdbx_seq_one_letter_code
_entity_poly.pdbx_strand_id
1 'polypeptide(L)'
;MSKQLKQKQKQNKTSKKKRGGSGEKMHFLASLKGNTQMILADIERIEDDLPEGAPDENCDLSEIKKNAIQANVLIKNLIEEEQNQTEEQTEEPEKINPLDQVITTNGFTGTIGELLSKIREKIVQLTQYNNAGRNQTVAHLKTLLDSVSSESANVNKIKELLKGGRVKFKNNRVLIAKTKRRRKNKKRKIQTKRR
;
A
#
# COMPACT_ATOMS: atom_id res chain seq x y z
N MET A 1 32.29 -63.02 -8.62
CA MET A 1 32.79 -62.24 -7.47
C MET A 1 32.95 -60.78 -7.95
N SER A 2 31.86 -60.02 -8.06
CA SER A 2 31.26 -59.16 -7.03
C SER A 2 31.96 -57.79 -6.92
N LYS A 3 31.11 -56.75 -6.92
CA LYS A 3 31.34 -55.32 -6.61
C LYS A 3 31.72 -54.43 -7.81
N GLN A 4 31.08 -53.29 -8.08
CA GLN A 4 29.97 -52.60 -7.43
C GLN A 4 29.57 -51.42 -8.33
N LEU A 5 28.30 -51.02 -8.20
CA LEU A 5 27.67 -49.87 -8.84
C LEU A 5 28.50 -48.59 -8.76
N LYS A 6 28.52 -47.79 -9.83
CA LYS A 6 28.56 -46.33 -9.70
C LYS A 6 27.40 -45.69 -10.45
N GLN A 7 26.51 -45.16 -9.61
CA GLN A 7 25.28 -44.46 -9.91
C GLN A 7 25.50 -43.20 -10.74
N LYS A 8 24.51 -42.97 -11.61
CA LYS A 8 24.09 -41.69 -12.18
C LYS A 8 24.13 -40.57 -11.14
N GLN A 9 24.97 -39.56 -11.35
CA GLN A 9 24.74 -38.22 -10.78
C GLN A 9 23.94 -37.40 -11.80
N LYS A 10 22.63 -37.64 -11.83
CA LYS A 10 21.68 -36.69 -12.43
C LYS A 10 21.49 -35.55 -11.44
N GLN A 11 21.96 -34.37 -11.85
CA GLN A 11 21.44 -33.04 -11.54
C GLN A 11 20.42 -33.00 -10.39
N ASN A 12 20.89 -32.71 -9.18
CA ASN A 12 20.07 -32.14 -8.12
C ASN A 12 19.65 -30.72 -8.53
N LYS A 13 18.67 -30.61 -9.42
CA LYS A 13 17.78 -29.45 -9.45
C LYS A 13 16.83 -29.66 -8.30
N THR A 14 17.14 -29.02 -7.16
CA THR A 14 16.17 -28.79 -6.10
C THR A 14 14.94 -28.19 -6.75
N SER A 15 13.86 -28.98 -6.78
CA SER A 15 12.54 -28.49 -7.14
C SER A 15 12.25 -27.37 -6.14
N LYS A 16 12.32 -26.12 -6.62
CA LYS A 16 11.74 -24.99 -5.92
C LYS A 16 10.31 -25.41 -5.61
N LYS A 17 9.99 -25.66 -4.34
CA LYS A 17 8.60 -25.68 -3.86
C LYS A 17 8.00 -24.38 -4.36
N LYS A 18 7.18 -24.45 -5.43
CA LYS A 18 6.28 -23.35 -5.75
C LYS A 18 5.39 -23.24 -4.52
N ARG A 19 5.61 -22.19 -3.73
CA ARG A 19 4.62 -21.74 -2.76
C ARG A 19 3.41 -21.37 -3.61
N GLY A 20 2.45 -22.27 -3.72
CA GLY A 20 1.19 -21.98 -4.40
C GLY A 20 0.53 -20.84 -3.64
N GLY A 21 0.48 -19.67 -4.26
CA GLY A 21 -0.17 -18.50 -3.67
C GLY A 21 -1.67 -18.75 -3.48
N SER A 22 -2.31 -17.96 -2.62
CA SER A 22 -3.76 -17.98 -2.42
C SER A 22 -4.54 -17.92 -3.75
N GLY A 23 -4.01 -17.21 -4.76
CA GLY A 23 -4.60 -17.17 -6.11
C GLY A 23 -4.60 -18.50 -6.87
N GLU A 24 -3.58 -19.35 -6.71
CA GLU A 24 -3.53 -20.68 -7.36
C GLU A 24 -4.56 -21.63 -6.71
N LYS A 25 -4.74 -21.52 -5.39
CA LYS A 25 -5.77 -22.28 -4.66
C LYS A 25 -7.18 -21.85 -5.05
N MET A 26 -7.45 -20.56 -5.13
CA MET A 26 -8.76 -20.03 -5.54
C MET A 26 -9.12 -20.46 -6.97
N HIS A 27 -8.15 -20.42 -7.90
CA HIS A 27 -8.37 -20.92 -9.25
C HIS A 27 -8.67 -22.43 -9.28
N PHE A 28 -7.98 -23.21 -8.44
CA PHE A 28 -8.24 -24.64 -8.30
C PHE A 28 -9.63 -24.93 -7.73
N LEU A 29 -10.05 -24.23 -6.67
CA LEU A 29 -11.38 -24.37 -6.07
C LEU A 29 -12.49 -23.94 -7.05
N ALA A 30 -12.29 -22.88 -7.82
CA ALA A 30 -13.22 -22.44 -8.86
C ALA A 30 -13.36 -23.49 -9.98
N SER A 31 -12.25 -24.10 -10.40
CA SER A 31 -12.26 -25.19 -11.38
C SER A 31 -13.00 -26.43 -10.86
N LEU A 32 -12.80 -26.79 -9.58
CA LEU A 32 -13.53 -27.89 -8.95
C LEU A 32 -15.03 -27.63 -8.90
N LYS A 33 -15.43 -26.41 -8.51
CA LYS A 33 -16.84 -25.99 -8.49
C LYS A 33 -17.50 -26.15 -9.87
N GLY A 34 -16.82 -25.72 -10.94
CA GLY A 34 -17.31 -25.86 -12.31
C GLY A 34 -17.50 -27.33 -12.71
N ASN A 35 -16.54 -28.20 -12.38
CA ASN A 35 -16.65 -29.63 -12.66
C ASN A 35 -17.79 -30.30 -11.90
N THR A 36 -18.00 -29.95 -10.61
CA THR A 36 -19.11 -30.49 -9.83
C THR A 36 -20.47 -30.05 -10.37
N GLN A 37 -20.60 -28.81 -10.85
CA GLN A 37 -21.82 -28.32 -11.49
C GLN A 37 -22.10 -29.05 -12.81
N MET A 38 -21.06 -29.35 -13.60
CA MET A 38 -21.20 -30.13 -14.83
C MET A 38 -21.71 -31.54 -14.54
N ILE A 39 -21.13 -32.23 -13.55
CA ILE A 39 -21.56 -33.57 -13.13
C ILE A 39 -23.03 -33.56 -12.69
N LEU A 40 -23.45 -32.56 -11.91
CA LEU A 40 -24.85 -32.44 -11.49
C LEU A 40 -25.80 -32.22 -12.68
N ALA A 41 -25.42 -31.39 -13.64
CA ALA A 41 -26.21 -31.13 -14.84
C ALA A 41 -26.27 -32.34 -15.79
N ASP A 42 -25.22 -33.17 -15.84
CA ASP A 42 -25.22 -34.40 -16.62
C ASP A 42 -26.06 -35.48 -15.94
N ILE A 43 -26.05 -35.57 -14.60
CA ILE A 43 -26.97 -36.45 -13.84
C ILE A 43 -28.42 -36.04 -14.08
N GLU A 44 -28.73 -34.75 -14.02
CA GLU A 44 -30.08 -34.23 -14.28
C GLU A 44 -30.56 -34.58 -15.70
N ARG A 45 -29.70 -34.42 -16.72
CA ARG A 45 -30.04 -34.84 -18.09
C ARG A 45 -30.27 -36.34 -18.23
N ILE A 46 -29.45 -37.16 -17.56
CA ILE A 46 -29.62 -38.62 -17.59
C ILE A 46 -30.91 -39.02 -16.87
N GLU A 47 -31.27 -38.34 -15.78
CA GLU A 47 -32.53 -38.53 -15.06
C GLU A 47 -33.74 -38.09 -15.91
N ASP A 48 -33.63 -37.00 -16.67
CA ASP A 48 -34.70 -36.48 -17.54
C ASP A 48 -34.90 -37.32 -18.82
N ASP A 49 -33.82 -37.91 -19.36
CA ASP A 49 -33.85 -38.76 -20.56
C ASP A 49 -34.31 -40.20 -20.26
N LEU A 50 -34.53 -40.56 -18.99
CA LEU A 50 -35.10 -41.86 -18.61
C LEU A 50 -36.61 -41.87 -18.91
N PRO A 51 -37.12 -42.81 -19.72
CA PRO A 51 -38.55 -42.91 -19.99
C PRO A 51 -39.32 -43.23 -18.70
N GLU A 52 -40.39 -42.48 -18.43
CA GLU A 52 -41.30 -42.74 -17.31
C GLU A 52 -41.75 -44.21 -17.31
N GLY A 53 -41.30 -44.98 -16.31
CA GLY A 53 -41.69 -46.38 -16.10
C GLY A 53 -40.69 -47.46 -16.54
N ALA A 54 -39.44 -47.13 -16.90
CA ALA A 54 -38.40 -48.15 -17.02
C ALA A 54 -37.98 -48.68 -15.63
N PRO A 55 -37.81 -50.01 -15.44
CA PRO A 55 -37.41 -50.57 -14.15
C PRO A 55 -36.02 -50.05 -13.74
N ASP A 56 -35.94 -49.60 -12.48
CA ASP A 56 -34.80 -48.97 -11.79
C ASP A 56 -33.57 -49.89 -11.60
N GLU A 57 -33.15 -50.65 -12.61
CA GLU A 57 -32.14 -51.70 -12.39
C GLU A 57 -30.71 -51.35 -12.82
N ASN A 58 -30.47 -50.27 -13.60
CA ASN A 58 -29.14 -50.10 -14.21
C ASN A 58 -28.39 -48.78 -14.00
N CYS A 59 -28.98 -47.74 -13.41
CA CYS A 59 -28.26 -46.48 -13.15
C CYS A 59 -28.85 -45.73 -11.95
N ASP A 60 -28.71 -46.26 -10.73
CA ASP A 60 -28.98 -45.46 -9.53
C ASP A 60 -27.87 -44.41 -9.36
N LEU A 61 -28.12 -43.20 -9.87
CA LEU A 61 -27.23 -42.05 -9.74
C LEU A 61 -27.42 -41.31 -8.41
N SER A 62 -28.31 -41.78 -7.52
CA SER A 62 -28.64 -41.12 -6.25
C SER A 62 -27.42 -40.92 -5.37
N GLU A 63 -26.52 -41.90 -5.31
CA GLU A 63 -25.30 -41.83 -4.50
C GLU A 63 -24.31 -40.80 -5.10
N ILE A 64 -24.18 -40.78 -6.43
CA ILE A 64 -23.32 -39.81 -7.14
C ILE A 64 -23.86 -38.40 -6.96
N LYS A 65 -25.19 -38.21 -7.06
CA LYS A 65 -25.89 -36.94 -6.83
C LYS A 65 -25.69 -36.45 -5.40
N LYS A 66 -25.86 -37.31 -4.39
CA LYS A 66 -25.60 -36.98 -2.97
C LYS A 66 -24.14 -36.55 -2.75
N ASN A 67 -23.19 -37.30 -3.29
CA ASN A 67 -21.76 -37.00 -3.17
C ASN A 67 -21.40 -35.68 -3.86
N ALA A 68 -21.95 -35.42 -5.05
CA ALA A 68 -21.73 -34.17 -5.78
C ALA A 68 -22.34 -32.95 -5.06
N ILE A 69 -23.53 -33.09 -4.48
CA ILE A 69 -24.15 -32.04 -3.65
C ILE A 69 -23.28 -31.75 -2.43
N GLN A 70 -22.84 -32.78 -1.71
CA GLN A 70 -22.00 -32.63 -0.53
C GLN A 70 -20.65 -31.97 -0.89
N ALA A 71 -20.02 -32.38 -1.99
CA ALA A 71 -18.79 -31.77 -2.50
C ALA A 71 -18.99 -30.30 -2.87
N ASN A 72 -20.11 -29.94 -3.51
CA ASN A 72 -20.41 -28.56 -3.88
C ASN A 72 -20.59 -27.67 -2.63
N VAL A 73 -21.23 -28.18 -1.58
CA VAL A 73 -21.35 -27.48 -0.29
C VAL A 73 -19.97 -27.27 0.35
N LEU A 74 -19.13 -28.30 0.39
CA LEU A 74 -17.77 -28.19 0.94
C LEU A 74 -16.91 -27.19 0.14
N ILE A 75 -16.97 -27.23 -1.19
CA ILE A 75 -16.23 -26.29 -2.05
C ILE A 75 -16.71 -24.85 -1.84
N LYS A 76 -18.03 -24.62 -1.68
CA LYS A 76 -18.56 -23.28 -1.36
C LYS A 76 -18.03 -22.79 -0.01
N ASN A 77 -18.09 -23.60 1.03
CA ASN A 77 -17.58 -23.23 2.34
C ASN A 77 -16.07 -22.92 2.30
N LEU A 78 -15.27 -23.71 1.57
CA LEU A 78 -13.83 -23.46 1.42
C LEU A 78 -13.53 -22.18 0.61
N ILE A 79 -14.36 -21.86 -0.39
CA ILE A 79 -14.25 -20.60 -1.12
C ILE A 79 -14.59 -19.41 -0.22
N GLU A 80 -15.67 -19.52 0.58
CA GLU A 80 -16.05 -18.50 1.56
C GLU A 80 -14.98 -18.33 2.64
N GLU A 81 -14.38 -19.42 3.14
CA GLU A 81 -13.27 -19.37 4.11
C GLU A 81 -12.01 -18.73 3.52
N GLU A 82 -11.60 -19.08 2.29
CA GLU A 82 -10.43 -18.44 1.64
C GLU A 82 -10.74 -16.97 1.28
N GLN A 83 -11.99 -16.63 0.92
CA GLN A 83 -12.43 -15.24 0.72
C GLN A 83 -12.37 -14.45 2.03
N ASN A 84 -12.91 -15.00 3.11
CA ASN A 84 -12.86 -14.40 4.46
C ASN A 84 -11.41 -14.29 4.97
N GLN A 85 -10.50 -15.21 4.64
CA GLN A 85 -9.07 -15.09 4.97
C GLN A 85 -8.36 -13.99 4.15
N THR A 86 -8.78 -13.73 2.91
CA THR A 86 -8.32 -12.56 2.16
C THR A 86 -8.95 -11.26 2.67
N GLU A 87 -10.18 -11.28 3.17
CA GLU A 87 -10.87 -10.10 3.73
C GLU A 87 -10.39 -9.79 5.16
N GLU A 88 -10.05 -10.78 5.99
CA GLU A 88 -9.41 -10.53 7.31
C GLU A 88 -7.96 -10.04 7.21
N GLN A 89 -7.33 -10.10 6.03
CA GLN A 89 -6.06 -9.41 5.74
C GLN A 89 -6.24 -8.05 5.07
N THR A 90 -7.48 -7.64 4.78
CA THR A 90 -7.76 -6.35 4.16
C THR A 90 -8.93 -5.68 4.88
N GLU A 91 -8.61 -4.70 5.74
CA GLU A 91 -9.53 -3.76 6.42
C GLU A 91 -9.82 -4.01 7.92
N GLU A 92 -8.80 -4.24 8.75
CA GLU A 92 -8.60 -3.21 9.77
C GLU A 92 -7.98 -2.01 9.04
N PRO A 93 -8.44 -0.76 9.22
CA PRO A 93 -7.59 0.35 8.87
C PRO A 93 -6.35 0.14 9.75
N GLU A 94 -5.24 -0.31 9.15
CA GLU A 94 -3.93 -0.14 9.76
C GLU A 94 -3.99 1.29 10.27
N LYS A 95 -3.90 1.47 11.59
CA LYS A 95 -3.70 2.78 12.18
C LYS A 95 -2.32 3.18 11.68
N ILE A 96 -2.25 3.62 10.42
CA ILE A 96 -1.09 4.25 9.82
C ILE A 96 -0.85 5.37 10.79
N ASN A 97 0.27 5.24 11.52
CA ASN A 97 0.63 6.22 12.51
C ASN A 97 0.52 7.58 11.81
N PRO A 98 -0.20 8.55 12.38
CA PRO A 98 -0.39 9.85 11.71
C PRO A 98 0.94 10.44 11.25
N LEU A 99 2.05 10.12 11.91
CA LEU A 99 3.40 10.53 11.51
C LEU A 99 3.92 9.90 10.22
N ASP A 100 3.46 8.71 9.84
CA ASP A 100 3.90 7.97 8.66
C ASP A 100 3.09 8.32 7.39
N GLN A 101 2.06 9.16 7.53
CA GLN A 101 1.30 9.65 6.40
C GLN A 101 2.19 10.54 5.50
N VAL A 102 2.15 10.24 4.19
CA VAL A 102 2.97 10.93 3.20
C VAL A 102 2.31 12.26 2.79
N ILE A 103 3.10 13.34 2.82
CA ILE A 103 2.69 14.68 2.40
C ILE A 103 3.58 15.16 1.25
N THR A 104 2.91 15.63 0.20
CA THR A 104 3.50 16.35 -0.92
C THR A 104 3.01 17.81 -0.89
N THR A 105 3.93 18.75 -0.64
CA THR A 105 3.65 20.20 -0.64
C THR A 105 4.83 20.98 -1.22
N ASN A 106 4.59 21.82 -2.22
CA ASN A 106 5.51 22.84 -2.79
C ASN A 106 7.01 22.65 -2.47
N GLY A 107 7.63 21.57 -2.99
CA GLY A 107 9.07 21.29 -2.87
C GLY A 107 9.47 20.39 -1.68
N PHE A 108 8.50 19.85 -0.95
CA PHE A 108 8.63 18.80 0.07
C PHE A 108 7.84 17.55 -0.35
N THR A 109 8.46 16.38 -0.23
CA THR A 109 7.84 15.06 -0.37
C THR A 109 8.46 14.15 0.66
N GLY A 110 7.64 13.66 1.59
CA GLY A 110 8.07 12.88 2.74
C GLY A 110 6.93 12.65 3.72
N THR A 111 7.20 12.01 4.85
CA THR A 111 6.19 11.76 5.89
C THR A 111 5.96 13.00 6.78
N ILE A 112 4.86 13.01 7.56
CA ILE A 112 4.63 14.05 8.58
C ILE A 112 5.76 14.06 9.61
N GLY A 113 6.27 12.89 10.01
CA GLY A 113 7.42 12.78 10.91
C GLY A 113 8.68 13.42 10.33
N GLU A 114 8.97 13.19 9.04
CA GLU A 114 10.08 13.83 8.34
C GLU A 114 9.91 15.35 8.26
N LEU A 115 8.69 15.83 8.00
CA LEU A 115 8.37 17.25 7.97
C LEU A 115 8.66 17.92 9.33
N LEU A 116 8.16 17.34 10.43
CA LEU A 116 8.39 17.82 11.78
C LEU A 116 9.89 17.82 12.11
N SER A 117 10.60 16.76 11.74
CA SER A 117 12.06 16.65 11.93
C SER A 117 12.81 17.76 11.20
N LYS A 118 12.45 18.04 9.93
CA LYS A 118 13.07 19.11 9.15
C LYS A 118 12.80 20.50 9.69
N ILE A 119 11.61 20.75 10.25
CA ILE A 119 11.30 22.02 10.91
C ILE A 119 12.13 22.17 12.20
N ARG A 120 12.24 21.12 13.02
CA ARG A 120 13.07 21.11 14.23
C ARG A 120 14.55 21.35 13.92
N GLU A 121 15.08 20.64 12.93
CA GLU A 121 16.46 20.81 12.44
C GLU A 121 16.70 22.28 12.06
N LYS A 122 15.72 22.90 11.39
CA LYS A 122 15.84 24.30 11.00
C LYS A 122 15.81 25.26 12.18
N ILE A 123 14.97 25.02 13.19
CA ILE A 123 14.92 25.83 14.41
C ILE A 123 16.28 25.79 15.11
N VAL A 124 16.86 24.60 15.29
CA VAL A 124 18.18 24.42 15.92
C VAL A 124 19.27 25.16 15.14
N GLN A 125 19.28 25.05 13.80
CA GLN A 125 20.21 25.83 12.96
C GLN A 125 20.02 27.35 13.07
N LEU A 126 18.86 27.84 13.47
CA LEU A 126 18.62 29.28 13.59
C LEU A 126 18.95 29.81 14.98
N THR A 127 18.74 28.99 16.02
CA THR A 127 19.07 29.33 17.41
C THR A 127 20.57 29.22 17.68
N GLN A 128 21.25 28.20 17.16
CA GLN A 128 22.70 28.01 17.37
C GLN A 128 23.54 29.18 16.83
N TYR A 129 23.12 29.78 15.72
CA TYR A 129 23.86 30.88 15.09
C TYR A 129 23.50 32.27 15.65
N ASN A 130 22.76 32.34 16.76
CA ASN A 130 22.45 33.54 17.56
C ASN A 130 22.28 34.85 16.77
N ASN A 131 21.55 34.78 15.66
CA ASN A 131 21.28 35.93 14.82
C ASN A 131 20.02 36.62 15.35
N ALA A 132 20.17 37.71 16.13
CA ALA A 132 19.04 38.47 16.69
C ALA A 132 17.96 38.83 15.64
N GLY A 133 18.35 39.01 14.37
CA GLY A 133 17.43 39.25 13.24
C GLY A 133 16.58 38.04 12.80
N ARG A 134 16.72 36.87 13.44
CA ARG A 134 16.00 35.63 13.08
C ARG A 134 15.06 35.12 14.20
N ASN A 135 14.98 35.80 15.34
CA ASN A 135 14.12 35.41 16.48
C ASN A 135 12.64 35.30 16.07
N GLN A 136 12.14 36.26 15.29
CA GLN A 136 10.78 36.21 14.76
C GLN A 136 10.56 35.00 13.83
N THR A 137 11.58 34.61 13.06
CA THR A 137 11.47 33.45 12.17
C THR A 137 11.48 32.14 12.96
N VAL A 138 12.27 32.07 14.04
CA VAL A 138 12.27 30.93 14.96
C VAL A 138 10.91 30.80 15.65
N ALA A 139 10.32 31.89 16.14
CA ALA A 139 8.99 31.88 16.75
C ALA A 139 7.91 31.40 15.75
N HIS A 140 7.99 31.83 14.49
CA HIS A 140 7.10 31.34 13.43
C HIS A 140 7.29 29.85 13.12
N LEU A 141 8.53 29.34 13.12
CA LEU A 141 8.77 27.92 12.89
C LEU A 141 8.31 27.06 14.07
N LYS A 142 8.43 27.54 15.30
CA LYS A 142 7.90 26.86 16.49
C LYS A 142 6.37 26.78 16.45
N THR A 143 5.70 27.89 16.18
CA THR A 143 4.22 27.90 16.04
C THR A 143 3.75 26.98 14.91
N LEU A 144 4.45 26.96 13.77
CA LEU A 144 4.17 26.01 12.69
C LEU A 144 4.39 24.56 13.13
N LEU A 145 5.49 24.27 13.85
CA LEU A 145 5.77 22.94 14.37
C LEU A 145 4.64 22.45 15.28
N ASP A 146 4.18 23.30 16.19
CA ASP A 146 3.10 22.98 17.12
C ASP A 146 1.79 22.73 16.37
N SER A 147 1.46 23.56 15.38
CA SER A 147 0.25 23.41 14.56
C SER A 147 0.26 22.14 13.71
N VAL A 148 1.41 21.79 13.11
CA VAL A 148 1.54 20.54 12.33
C VAL A 148 1.52 19.33 13.25
N SER A 149 2.06 19.43 14.46
CA SER A 149 2.02 18.36 15.46
C SER A 149 0.59 18.11 15.95
N SER A 150 -0.20 19.17 16.20
CA SER A 150 -1.59 19.06 16.66
C SER A 150 -2.54 18.53 15.58
N GLU A 151 -2.28 18.87 14.32
CA GLU A 151 -3.09 18.44 13.16
C GLU A 151 -2.47 17.24 12.44
N SER A 152 -1.60 16.47 13.10
CA SER A 152 -0.88 15.33 12.53
C SER A 152 -1.78 14.25 11.94
N ALA A 153 -3.05 14.18 12.35
CA ALA A 153 -4.05 13.26 11.80
C ALA A 153 -4.69 13.73 10.48
N ASN A 154 -4.50 14.99 10.07
CA ASN A 154 -5.18 15.59 8.92
C ASN A 154 -4.22 16.22 7.91
N VAL A 155 -3.80 15.42 6.92
CA VAL A 155 -2.90 15.85 5.82
C VAL A 155 -3.38 17.11 5.11
N ASN A 156 -4.70 17.23 4.85
CA ASN A 156 -5.25 18.36 4.10
C ASN A 156 -5.08 19.68 4.87
N LYS A 157 -5.33 19.68 6.18
CA LYS A 157 -5.10 20.85 7.03
C LYS A 157 -3.61 21.20 7.11
N ILE A 158 -2.73 20.19 7.19
CA ILE A 158 -1.27 20.43 7.12
C ILE A 158 -0.89 21.07 5.79
N LYS A 159 -1.45 20.60 4.67
CA LYS A 159 -1.21 21.21 3.34
C LYS A 159 -1.64 22.68 3.31
N GLU A 160 -2.75 23.04 3.96
CA GLU A 160 -3.20 24.44 4.07
C GLU A 160 -2.28 25.29 4.94
N LEU A 161 -1.89 24.78 6.12
CA LEU A 161 -0.92 25.44 7.02
C LEU A 161 0.41 25.73 6.31
N LEU A 162 0.88 24.81 5.48
CA LEU A 162 2.12 24.95 4.72
C LEU A 162 1.97 25.88 3.49
N LYS A 163 0.78 25.98 2.90
CA LYS A 163 0.50 26.91 1.78
C LYS A 163 0.45 28.37 2.23
N GLY A 164 -0.07 28.65 3.43
CA GLY A 164 -0.18 30.00 3.99
C GLY A 164 1.11 30.57 4.60
N GLY A 165 2.17 29.76 4.71
CA GLY A 165 3.35 30.08 5.50
C GLY A 165 4.42 30.95 4.81
N ARG A 166 5.22 31.65 5.62
CA ARG A 166 6.50 32.28 5.23
C ARG A 166 7.63 31.26 4.98
N VAL A 167 7.31 29.97 5.05
CA VAL A 167 8.23 28.84 4.94
C VAL A 167 8.13 28.27 3.52
N LYS A 168 9.28 28.06 2.89
CA LYS A 168 9.35 27.44 1.55
C LYS A 168 10.17 26.17 1.65
N PHE A 169 9.76 25.13 0.95
CA PHE A 169 10.54 23.93 0.82
C PHE A 169 11.25 23.94 -0.54
N LYS A 170 12.52 23.54 -0.56
CA LYS A 170 13.27 23.29 -1.80
C LYS A 170 14.12 22.06 -1.59
N ASN A 171 13.90 21.03 -2.40
CA ASN A 171 14.59 19.74 -2.30
C ASN A 171 14.52 19.17 -0.87
N ASN A 172 13.32 19.13 -0.27
CA ASN A 172 13.07 18.67 1.10
C ASN A 172 13.80 19.46 2.22
N ARG A 173 14.32 20.66 1.92
CA ARG A 173 14.93 21.55 2.91
C ARG A 173 14.04 22.74 3.22
N VAL A 174 13.92 23.06 4.50
CA VAL A 174 13.21 24.25 5.00
C VAL A 174 14.04 25.51 4.70
N LEU A 175 13.52 26.35 3.81
CA LEU A 175 14.07 27.65 3.48
C LEU A 175 13.18 28.77 4.04
N ILE A 176 13.82 29.80 4.58
CA ILE A 176 13.15 31.04 4.94
C ILE A 176 12.94 31.83 3.65
N ALA A 177 11.70 32.26 3.37
CA ALA A 177 11.43 33.12 2.23
C ALA A 177 12.31 34.39 2.33
N LYS A 178 13.25 34.55 1.39
CA LYS A 178 14.03 35.79 1.28
C LYS A 178 13.07 36.91 0.91
N THR A 179 12.90 37.90 1.78
CA THR A 179 12.27 39.17 1.39
C THR A 179 13.15 39.80 0.30
N LYS A 180 12.56 40.22 -0.83
CA LYS A 180 13.30 40.92 -1.88
C LYS A 180 13.97 42.13 -1.25
N ARG A 181 15.32 42.12 -1.12
CA ARG A 181 16.08 43.31 -0.72
C ARG A 181 15.80 44.39 -1.76
N ARG A 182 15.03 45.43 -1.40
CA ARG A 182 14.93 46.65 -2.20
C ARG A 182 16.33 47.26 -2.25
N ARG A 183 17.06 47.05 -3.35
CA ARG A 183 18.31 47.78 -3.61
C ARG A 183 17.92 49.25 -3.75
N LYS A 184 18.23 50.08 -2.76
CA LYS A 184 18.16 51.54 -2.93
C LYS A 184 19.24 51.90 -3.95
N ASN A 185 18.86 52.11 -5.20
CA ASN A 185 19.74 52.67 -6.23
C ASN A 185 20.05 54.13 -5.86
N LYS A 186 21.00 54.36 -4.97
CA LYS A 186 21.52 55.70 -4.70
C LYS A 186 22.50 56.02 -5.85
N LYS A 187 22.00 56.66 -6.92
CA LYS A 187 22.85 57.23 -7.97
C LYS A 187 23.83 58.20 -7.30
N ARG A 188 25.11 57.84 -7.18
CA ARG A 188 26.15 58.80 -6.76
C ARG A 188 26.31 59.80 -7.91
N LYS A 189 25.99 61.08 -7.67
CA LYS A 189 26.39 62.17 -8.58
C LYS A 189 27.91 62.24 -8.55
N ILE A 190 28.55 61.78 -9.63
CA ILE A 190 29.96 62.06 -9.87
C ILE A 190 30.03 63.54 -10.18
N GLN A 191 30.54 64.35 -9.24
CA GLN A 191 30.96 65.71 -9.53
C GLN A 191 32.18 65.61 -10.45
N THR A 192 31.97 65.80 -11.74
CA THR A 192 33.05 66.11 -12.67
C THR A 192 33.58 67.49 -12.29
N LYS A 193 34.76 67.55 -11.68
CA LYS A 193 35.53 68.79 -11.58
C LYS A 193 35.88 69.19 -13.01
N ARG A 194 35.20 70.19 -13.56
CA ARG A 194 35.65 70.89 -14.77
C ARG A 194 36.94 71.62 -14.39
N ARG A 195 38.02 71.30 -15.11
CA ARG A 195 39.25 72.10 -15.14
C ARG A 195 39.00 73.36 -15.94
#